data_AF-A0A3M2DNI7-F1
#
_entry.id   AF-A0A3M2DNI7-F1
#
_cell.length_a   1.000
_cell.length_b   1.000
_cell.length_c   1.000
_cell.angle_alpha   90.00
_cell.angle_beta   90.00
_cell.angle_gamma   90.00
#
_symmetry.space_group_name_H-M   'P 1'
#
loop_
_entity.id
_entity.type
_entity.pdbx_description
1 polymer ?
#
loop_
_entity_poly.entity_id
_entity_poly.type
_entity_poly.pdbx_seq_one_letter_code
_entity_poly.pdbx_strand_id
1 'polypeptide(L)'
;RWPAGKDQPLVLTFRYSREIPARAFREAAENFLVKNGVTLSSALQVFNDRYRDVKDGDVYRLAYQPAQGLTLSLNGEVLARLDSDTGWQYFAIWLGEQPFNKTLKARLLGRE
;
A
#
# COMPACT_ATOMS: atom_id res chain seq x y z
N ARG A 1 -7.20 5.56 16.02
CA ARG A 1 -5.78 5.93 16.31
C ARG A 1 -4.84 5.01 15.55
N TRP A 2 -3.85 5.54 14.81
CA TRP A 2 -2.89 4.73 14.04
C TRP A 2 -2.12 3.76 14.95
N PRO A 3 -1.93 2.50 14.54
CA PRO A 3 -1.31 1.50 15.41
C PRO A 3 0.23 1.50 15.37
N ALA A 4 0.84 2.21 14.41
CA ALA A 4 2.29 2.37 14.24
C ALA A 4 2.63 3.85 14.04
N GLY A 5 3.86 4.25 14.39
CA GLY A 5 4.37 5.61 14.15
C GLY A 5 5.01 5.72 12.76
N LYS A 6 4.95 6.90 12.15
CA LYS A 6 5.54 7.18 10.83
C LYS A 6 7.08 7.26 10.83
N ASP A 7 7.71 7.01 11.98
CA ASP A 7 9.16 7.16 12.19
C ASP A 7 9.94 5.86 11.97
N GLN A 8 9.25 4.76 11.63
CA GLN A 8 9.86 3.48 11.35
C GLN A 8 9.69 3.09 9.88
N PRO A 9 10.71 2.50 9.23
CA PRO A 9 10.58 1.96 7.90
C PRO A 9 9.60 0.78 7.90
N LEU A 10 8.80 0.66 6.85
CA LEU A 10 7.82 -0.40 6.68
C LEU A 10 7.88 -0.96 5.26
N VAL A 11 7.86 -2.28 5.14
CA VAL A 11 7.86 -2.96 3.84
C VAL A 11 6.74 -3.99 3.80
N LEU A 12 5.91 -3.91 2.77
CA LEU A 12 4.95 -4.96 2.42
C LEU A 12 5.35 -5.58 1.09
N THR A 13 5.38 -6.91 1.04
CA THR A 13 5.67 -7.67 -0.17
C THR A 13 4.53 -8.65 -0.42
N PHE A 14 3.96 -8.60 -1.62
CA PHE A 14 2.86 -9.44 -2.06
C PHE A 14 3.32 -10.29 -3.24
N ARG A 15 3.37 -11.61 -3.05
CA ARG A 15 3.62 -12.58 -4.12
C ARG A 15 2.29 -13.11 -4.62
N TYR A 16 2.04 -13.02 -5.93
CA TYR A 16 0.79 -13.44 -6.53
C TYR A 16 0.92 -14.85 -7.10
N SER A 17 -0.15 -15.63 -6.93
CA SER A 17 -0.27 -16.99 -7.47
C SER A 17 -1.32 -17.10 -8.58
N ARG A 18 -1.82 -15.97 -9.06
CA ARG A 18 -2.88 -15.84 -10.06
C ARG A 18 -2.83 -14.47 -10.71
N GLU A 19 -3.46 -14.37 -11.87
CA GLU A 19 -3.61 -13.10 -12.56
C GLU A 19 -4.56 -12.15 -11.82
N ILE A 20 -4.16 -10.88 -11.71
CA ILE A 20 -5.02 -9.81 -11.19
C ILE A 20 -4.83 -8.58 -12.08
N PRO A 21 -5.91 -8.01 -12.64
CA PRO A 21 -5.80 -6.85 -13.49
C PRO A 21 -5.50 -5.59 -12.67
N ALA A 22 -4.75 -4.66 -13.25
CA ALA A 22 -4.35 -3.38 -12.68
C ALA A 22 -5.52 -2.62 -12.04
N ARG A 23 -6.68 -2.62 -12.72
CA ARG A 23 -7.90 -1.95 -12.24
C ARG A 23 -8.35 -2.44 -10.86
N ALA A 24 -8.19 -3.73 -10.58
CA ALA A 24 -8.65 -4.30 -9.31
C ALA A 24 -7.79 -3.78 -8.14
N PHE A 25 -6.49 -3.56 -8.36
CA PHE A 25 -5.64 -2.92 -7.37
C PHE A 25 -6.05 -1.47 -7.12
N ARG A 26 -6.31 -0.72 -8.20
CA ARG A 26 -6.70 0.69 -8.11
C ARG A 26 -8.00 0.87 -7.33
N GLU A 27 -9.04 0.15 -7.75
CA GLU A 27 -10.37 0.19 -7.13
C GLU A 27 -10.32 -0.25 -5.66
N ALA A 28 -9.59 -1.34 -5.36
CA ALA A 28 -9.44 -1.81 -4.00
C ALA A 28 -8.72 -0.78 -3.12
N ALA A 29 -7.59 -0.24 -3.57
CA ALA A 29 -6.83 0.75 -2.82
C ALA A 29 -7.68 2.00 -2.52
N GLU A 30 -8.34 2.58 -3.52
CA GLU A 30 -9.21 3.76 -3.34
C GLU A 30 -10.34 3.49 -2.35
N ASN A 31 -11.03 2.35 -2.50
CA ASN A 31 -12.10 1.96 -1.59
C ASN A 31 -11.63 1.88 -0.14
N PHE A 32 -10.49 1.24 0.12
CA PHE A 32 -9.97 1.11 1.48
C PHE A 32 -9.40 2.42 2.02
N LEU A 33 -8.79 3.26 1.18
CA LEU A 33 -8.30 4.57 1.60
C LEU A 33 -9.46 5.48 2.04
N VAL A 34 -10.52 5.57 1.22
CA VAL A 34 -11.72 6.35 1.55
C VAL A 34 -12.42 5.80 2.80
N LYS A 35 -12.57 4.47 2.93
CA LYS A 35 -13.13 3.84 4.14
C LYS A 35 -12.34 4.15 5.41
N ASN A 36 -11.05 4.41 5.29
CA ASN A 36 -10.19 4.80 6.41
C ASN A 36 -10.04 6.33 6.54
N GLY A 37 -10.87 7.11 5.86
CA GLY A 37 -10.91 8.57 5.98
C GLY A 37 -9.75 9.28 5.29
N VAL A 38 -9.03 8.62 4.38
CA VAL A 38 -7.96 9.23 3.59
C VAL A 38 -8.56 9.96 2.39
N THR A 39 -8.25 11.25 2.25
CA THR A 39 -8.62 12.04 1.07
C THR A 39 -7.71 11.67 -0.10
N LEU A 40 -8.31 11.35 -1.25
CA LEU A 40 -7.57 11.00 -2.46
C LEU A 40 -7.01 12.27 -3.13
N SER A 41 -5.77 12.64 -2.80
CA SER A 41 -5.06 13.71 -3.49
C SER A 41 -4.72 13.31 -4.93
N SER A 42 -4.47 14.29 -5.81
CA SER A 42 -4.04 14.01 -7.18
C SER A 42 -2.73 13.22 -7.24
N ALA A 43 -1.79 13.45 -6.32
CA ALA A 43 -0.56 12.68 -6.24
C ALA A 43 -0.84 11.20 -5.90
N LEU A 44 -1.76 10.95 -4.96
CA LEU A 44 -2.15 9.60 -4.57
C LEU A 44 -2.88 8.88 -5.73
N GLN A 45 -3.78 9.57 -6.44
CA GLN A 45 -4.44 9.02 -7.63
C GLN A 45 -3.41 8.64 -8.70
N VAL A 46 -2.48 9.54 -9.04
CA VAL A 46 -1.40 9.26 -10.01
C VAL A 46 -0.52 8.10 -9.56
N PHE A 47 -0.23 7.98 -8.25
CA PHE A 47 0.49 6.84 -7.71
C PHE A 47 -0.29 5.53 -7.91
N ASN A 48 -1.59 5.54 -7.58
CA ASN A 48 -2.48 4.39 -7.72
C ASN A 48 -2.60 3.96 -9.20
N ASP A 49 -2.60 4.92 -10.12
CA ASP A 49 -2.65 4.64 -11.56
C ASP A 49 -1.44 3.88 -12.10
N ARG A 50 -0.34 3.78 -11.34
CA ARG A 50 0.85 3.04 -11.76
C ARG A 50 0.81 1.55 -11.47
N TYR A 51 -0.25 1.02 -10.84
CA TYR A 51 -0.45 -0.42 -10.83
C TYR A 51 -0.56 -0.97 -12.25
N ARG A 52 -0.01 -2.16 -12.45
CA ARG A 52 0.01 -2.95 -13.68
C ARG A 52 -0.66 -4.29 -13.39
N ASP A 53 -1.05 -4.99 -14.44
CA ASP A 53 -1.53 -6.35 -14.32
C ASP A 53 -0.42 -7.23 -13.72
N VAL A 54 -0.80 -8.19 -12.88
CA VAL A 54 0.13 -9.21 -12.36
C VAL A 54 -0.24 -10.58 -12.91
N LYS A 55 0.76 -11.43 -13.00
CA LYS A 55 0.66 -12.85 -13.35
C LYS A 55 1.15 -13.72 -12.19
N ASP A 56 1.02 -15.03 -12.36
CA ASP A 56 1.60 -15.99 -11.42
C ASP A 56 3.11 -15.76 -11.26
N GLY A 57 3.56 -15.71 -10.01
CA GLY A 57 4.96 -15.47 -9.64
C GLY A 57 5.36 -14.01 -9.48
N ASP A 58 4.56 -13.04 -9.94
CA ASP A 58 4.86 -11.62 -9.80
C ASP A 58 4.87 -11.17 -8.33
N VAL A 59 5.71 -10.18 -8.05
CA VAL A 59 5.89 -9.64 -6.70
C VAL A 59 5.75 -8.12 -6.70
N TYR A 60 4.70 -7.64 -6.05
CA TYR A 60 4.60 -6.22 -5.66
C TYR A 60 5.32 -5.98 -4.34
N ARG A 61 6.02 -4.85 -4.26
CA ARG A 61 6.63 -4.36 -3.03
C ARG A 61 6.29 -2.88 -2.82
N LEU A 62 5.77 -2.58 -1.64
CA LEU A 62 5.52 -1.24 -1.10
C LEU A 62 6.51 -0.99 0.03
N ALA A 63 7.44 -0.07 -0.18
CA ALA A 63 8.49 0.26 0.79
C ALA A 63 8.39 1.71 1.23
N TYR A 64 8.15 1.93 2.51
CA TYR A 64 8.11 3.24 3.16
C TYR A 64 9.39 3.50 3.93
N GLN A 65 9.95 4.69 3.75
CA GLN A 65 11.04 5.23 4.55
C GLN A 65 10.65 6.62 5.07
N PRO A 66 10.77 6.91 6.38
CA PRO A 66 10.28 8.16 6.98
C PRO A 66 10.74 9.45 6.30
N ALA A 67 11.97 9.49 5.79
CA ALA A 67 12.52 10.68 5.12
C ALA A 67 12.34 10.67 3.58
N GLN A 68 12.03 9.53 2.97
CA GLN A 68 11.98 9.39 1.50
C GLN A 68 10.57 9.14 0.97
N GLY A 69 9.66 8.71 1.83
CA GLY A 69 8.29 8.35 1.50
C GLY A 69 8.12 6.93 0.99
N LEU A 70 7.10 6.72 0.18
CA LEU A 70 6.65 5.40 -0.25
C LEU A 70 7.10 5.13 -1.69
N THR A 71 7.67 3.96 -1.93
CA THR A 71 7.98 3.44 -3.27
C THR A 71 7.13 2.20 -3.58
N LEU A 72 6.48 2.21 -4.74
CA LEU A 72 5.81 1.04 -5.34
C LEU A 72 6.73 0.41 -6.39
N SER A 73 6.91 -0.89 -6.32
CA SER A 73 7.71 -1.65 -7.29
C SER A 73 7.09 -2.99 -7.64
N LEU A 74 7.24 -3.42 -8.90
CA LEU A 74 6.83 -4.73 -9.41
C LEU A 74 8.07 -5.45 -9.92
N ASN A 75 8.36 -6.64 -9.38
CA ASN A 75 9.53 -7.44 -9.77
C ASN A 75 10.87 -6.66 -9.72
N GLY A 76 10.98 -5.70 -8.78
CA GLY A 76 12.15 -4.84 -8.63
C GLY A 76 12.14 -3.56 -9.48
N GLU A 77 11.25 -3.44 -10.48
CA GLU A 77 11.05 -2.20 -11.23
C GLU A 77 10.24 -1.20 -10.42
N VAL A 78 10.77 0.01 -10.21
CA VAL A 78 10.03 1.09 -9.53
C VAL A 78 8.98 1.67 -10.47
N LEU A 79 7.72 1.65 -10.03
CA LEU A 79 6.58 2.16 -10.81
C LEU A 79 6.15 3.56 -10.39
N ALA A 80 6.22 3.86 -9.09
CA ALA A 80 5.77 5.14 -8.54
C ALA A 80 6.41 5.44 -7.19
N ARG A 81 6.38 6.73 -6.80
CA ARG A 81 6.77 7.21 -5.48
C ARG A 81 5.76 8.23 -4.95
N LEU A 82 5.64 8.30 -3.63
CA LEU A 82 4.92 9.35 -2.88
C LEU A 82 5.85 9.95 -1.84
N ASP A 83 5.56 11.19 -1.45
CA ASP A 83 6.20 11.83 -0.30
C ASP A 83 5.90 11.08 1.02
N SER A 84 6.54 11.50 2.10
CA SER A 84 6.43 10.83 3.39
C SER A 84 5.03 10.89 4.01
N ASP A 85 4.36 12.03 3.97
CA ASP A 85 3.07 12.18 4.64
C ASP A 85 1.97 11.46 3.85
N THR A 86 1.92 11.66 2.53
CA THR A 86 0.96 10.94 1.65
C THR A 86 1.27 9.44 1.62
N GLY A 87 2.55 9.08 1.54
CA GLY A 87 3.01 7.70 1.54
C GLY A 87 2.64 6.96 2.82
N TRP A 88 2.72 7.62 3.98
CA TRP A 88 2.29 7.05 5.25
C TRP A 88 0.78 6.80 5.30
N GLN A 89 -0.02 7.76 4.82
CA GLN A 89 -1.47 7.62 4.75
C GLN A 89 -1.89 6.44 3.86
N TYR A 90 -1.11 6.11 2.83
CA TYR A 90 -1.41 4.97 1.94
C TYR A 90 -1.49 3.63 2.69
N PHE A 91 -0.74 3.47 3.80
CA PHE A 91 -0.79 2.26 4.62
C PHE A 91 -2.08 2.12 5.44
N ALA A 92 -2.99 3.10 5.41
CA ALA A 92 -4.33 2.97 5.96
C ALA A 92 -5.08 1.74 5.41
N ILE A 93 -4.76 1.30 4.19
CA ILE A 93 -5.31 0.06 3.59
C ILE A 93 -5.11 -1.14 4.53
N TRP A 94 -3.97 -1.24 5.21
CA TRP A 94 -3.64 -2.38 6.08
C TRP A 94 -3.66 -2.03 7.57
N LEU A 95 -3.27 -0.81 7.94
CA LEU A 95 -3.08 -0.39 9.33
C LEU A 95 -4.23 0.50 9.84
N GLY A 96 -5.10 0.98 8.95
CA GLY A 96 -6.26 1.79 9.30
C GLY A 96 -7.30 1.04 10.13
N GLU A 97 -8.33 1.74 10.58
CA GLU A 97 -9.39 1.20 11.44
C GLU A 97 -10.27 0.16 10.72
N GLN A 98 -10.48 0.34 9.41
CA GLN A 98 -11.16 -0.59 8.52
C GLN A 98 -10.16 -1.24 7.56
N PRO A 99 -9.28 -2.14 8.03
CA PRO A 99 -8.21 -2.69 7.20
C PRO A 99 -8.75 -3.70 6.19
N PHE A 100 -8.03 -3.86 5.09
CA PHE A 100 -8.24 -4.92 4.08
C PHE A 100 -8.36 -6.31 4.72
N ASN A 101 -7.53 -6.59 5.73
CA ASN A 101 -7.55 -7.85 6.45
C ASN A 101 -7.08 -7.65 7.91
N LYS A 102 -7.94 -8.00 8.87
CA LYS A 102 -7.68 -7.83 10.31
C LYS A 102 -6.53 -8.71 10.81
N THR A 103 -6.42 -9.95 10.32
CA THR A 103 -5.34 -10.87 10.67
C THR A 103 -4.00 -10.36 10.15
N LEU A 104 -3.96 -9.86 8.91
CA LEU A 104 -2.75 -9.24 8.35
C LEU A 104 -2.35 -8.01 9.18
N LYS A 105 -3.29 -7.15 9.56
CA LYS A 105 -3.02 -6.01 10.45
C LYS A 105 -2.39 -6.46 11.77
N ALA A 106 -2.94 -7.49 12.42
CA ALA A 106 -2.41 -8.00 13.68
C ALA A 106 -0.95 -8.49 13.54
N ARG A 107 -0.65 -9.25 12.48
CA ARG A 107 0.70 -9.70 12.15
C ARG A 107 1.68 -8.56 11.90
N LEU A 108 1.27 -7.53 11.15
CA LEU A 108 2.10 -6.34 10.90
C LEU A 108 2.42 -5.56 12.17
N LEU A 109 1.61 -5.71 13.22
CA LEU A 109 1.78 -5.05 14.50
C LEU A 109 2.44 -5.94 15.57
N GLY A 110 2.87 -7.15 15.21
CA GLY A 110 3.47 -8.11 16.15
C GLY A 110 2.50 -8.57 17.23
N ARG A 111 1.20 -8.61 16.93
CA ARG A 111 0.14 -9.07 17.85
C ARG A 111 -0.35 -10.42 17.35
N GLU A 112 0.19 -11.49 17.90
CA GLU A 112 -0.28 -12.87 17.68
C GLU A 112 -1.12 -13.35 18.86
#